data_AF-A0A960XE36-F1
#
_entry.id   AF-A0A960XE36-F1
#
_cell.length_a   1.000
_cell.length_b   1.000
_cell.length_c   1.000
_cell.angle_alpha   90.00
_cell.angle_beta   90.00
_cell.angle_gamma   90.00
#
_symmetry.space_group_name_H-M   'P 1'
#
loop_
_entity.id
_entity.type
_entity.pdbx_description
1 polymer ?
#
loop_
_entity_poly.entity_id
_entity_poly.type
_entity_poly.pdbx_seq_one_letter_code
_entity_poly.pdbx_strand_id
1 'polypeptide(L)'
;QVLLHIPFKYPARCHRMNNEGSWIGTFADSTTKEVHGIYWTKQQGYTVLRHFSPVAFNAHGQIVGYLLKGNQVKAPALWYRGTTYDLNALLKFDQDLSSPWQSLIKVTGINTQGQIVGQGIFGHQVHACLLNPK
;
A
#
# COMPACT_ATOMS: atom_id res chain seq x y z
N GLN A 1 16.52 27.89 -1.05
CA GLN A 1 16.20 26.46 -1.07
C GLN A 1 16.20 25.97 0.37
N VAL A 2 15.04 25.67 0.97
CA VAL A 2 14.98 25.22 2.37
C VAL A 2 14.93 23.71 2.36
N LEU A 3 16.00 23.08 2.82
CA LEU A 3 16.01 21.65 3.11
C LEU A 3 15.21 21.45 4.40
N LEU A 4 13.95 21.02 4.31
CA LEU A 4 13.18 20.67 5.49
C LEU A 4 13.71 19.33 6.02
N HIS A 5 14.62 19.38 7.00
CA HIS A 5 15.02 18.19 7.73
C HIS A 5 13.85 17.78 8.63
N ILE A 6 13.07 16.80 8.17
CA ILE A 6 12.08 16.16 9.02
C ILE A 6 12.88 15.13 9.85
N PRO A 7 12.96 15.28 11.18
CA PRO A 7 13.86 14.48 12.02
C PRO A 7 13.38 13.02 12.03
N PHE A 8 13.87 12.25 11.07
CA PHE A 8 13.60 10.84 10.95
C PHE A 8 14.69 10.06 11.67
N LYS A 9 14.30 9.23 12.64
CA LYS A 9 15.23 8.36 13.39
C LYS A 9 15.89 7.29 12.49
N TYR A 10 15.35 7.08 11.29
CA TYR A 10 15.79 6.06 10.33
C TYR A 10 16.01 6.71 8.96
N PRO A 11 16.88 6.19 8.09
CA PRO A 11 16.94 6.66 6.70
C PRO A 11 15.68 6.19 5.94
N ALA A 12 14.80 7.12 5.56
CA ALA A 12 13.61 6.82 4.77
C ALA A 12 13.77 7.22 3.30
N ARG A 13 13.15 6.43 2.41
CA ARG A 13 12.94 6.75 1.00
C ARG A 13 11.49 7.16 0.82
N CYS A 14 11.26 8.41 0.39
CA CYS A 14 9.93 8.87 0.00
C CYS A 14 9.59 8.33 -1.39
N HIS A 15 8.40 7.74 -1.53
CA HIS A 15 7.92 7.18 -2.81
C HIS A 15 6.88 8.08 -3.47
N ARG A 16 6.03 8.74 -2.68
CA ARG A 16 4.92 9.55 -3.18
C ARG A 16 4.50 10.59 -2.16
N MET A 17 4.12 11.77 -2.64
CA MET A 17 3.52 12.86 -1.85
C MET A 17 2.26 13.39 -2.51
N ASN A 18 1.35 13.97 -1.72
CA ASN A 18 0.16 14.68 -2.22
C ASN A 18 0.33 16.21 -2.06
N ASN A 19 -0.63 16.97 -2.58
CA ASN A 19 -0.60 18.44 -2.56
C ASN A 19 -0.72 19.04 -1.15
N GLU A 20 -1.18 18.28 -0.16
CA GLU A 20 -1.26 18.72 1.24
C GLU A 20 0.07 18.57 1.98
N GLY A 21 1.03 17.88 1.35
CA GLY A 21 2.35 17.57 1.88
C GLY A 21 2.41 16.23 2.61
N SER A 22 1.31 15.49 2.74
CA SER A 22 1.33 14.12 3.24
C SER A 22 2.10 13.24 2.27
N TRP A 23 2.81 12.24 2.78
CA TRP A 23 3.64 11.37 1.95
C TRP A 23 3.78 9.97 2.53
N ILE A 24 4.11 9.04 1.65
CA ILE A 24 4.42 7.65 1.98
C ILE A 24 5.83 7.29 1.54
N GLY A 25 6.42 6.33 2.22
CA GLY A 25 7.78 5.88 1.96
C GLY A 25 8.07 4.53 2.56
N THR A 26 9.34 4.14 2.53
CA THR A 26 9.85 3.01 3.30
C THR A 26 11.11 3.37 4.05
N PHE A 27 11.38 2.65 5.13
CA PHE A 27 12.67 2.67 5.82
C PHE A 27 13.07 1.24 6.18
N ALA A 28 14.36 1.01 6.39
CA ALA A 28 14.87 -0.25 6.93
C ALA A 28 15.10 -0.11 8.43
N ASP A 29 14.56 -1.02 9.23
CA ASP A 29 14.86 -1.09 10.65
C ASP A 29 16.35 -1.40 10.85
N SER A 30 17.03 -0.61 11.68
CA SER A 30 18.47 -0.73 11.87
C SER A 30 18.88 -2.04 12.53
N THR A 31 17.98 -2.63 13.33
CA THR A 31 18.20 -3.83 14.13
C THR A 31 17.84 -5.08 13.33
N THR A 32 16.62 -5.14 12.80
CA THR A 32 16.12 -6.34 12.09
C THR A 32 16.50 -6.35 10.61
N LYS A 33 16.88 -5.20 10.04
CA LYS A 33 17.07 -4.97 8.60
C LYS A 33 15.79 -5.20 7.78
N GLU A 34 14.64 -5.31 8.44
CA GLU A 34 13.36 -5.43 7.76
C GLU A 34 12.91 -4.09 7.21
N VAL A 35 12.31 -4.12 6.03
CA VAL A 35 11.70 -2.95 5.41
C VAL A 35 10.31 -2.74 5.99
N HIS A 36 10.03 -1.51 6.41
CA HIS A 36 8.72 -1.07 6.85
C HIS A 36 8.27 0.13 6.05
N GLY A 37 6.97 0.24 5.88
CA GLY A 37 6.34 1.41 5.31
C GLY A 37 6.27 2.52 6.32
N ILE A 38 6.15 3.73 5.79
CA ILE A 38 5.86 4.91 6.58
C ILE A 38 4.79 5.74 5.89
N TYR A 39 3.91 6.30 6.71
CA TYR A 39 2.99 7.35 6.32
C TYR A 39 3.22 8.57 7.19
N TRP A 40 3.33 9.76 6.60
CA TRP A 40 3.45 11.01 7.31
C TRP A 40 2.33 11.98 6.96
N THR A 41 1.81 12.65 7.98
CA THR A 41 0.92 13.81 7.82
C THR A 41 1.35 14.93 8.75
N LYS A 42 0.98 16.17 8.41
CA LYS A 42 1.20 17.33 9.29
C LYS A 42 0.47 17.20 10.64
N GLN A 43 -0.68 16.54 10.64
CA GLN A 43 -1.57 16.44 11.81
C GLN A 43 -1.13 15.35 12.80
N GLN A 44 -0.72 14.19 12.28
CA GLN A 44 -0.44 13.00 13.09
C GLN A 44 1.06 12.70 13.21
N GLY A 45 1.90 13.36 12.41
CA GLY A 45 3.30 12.99 12.28
C GLY A 45 3.42 11.63 11.58
N TYR A 46 4.32 10.78 12.08
CA TYR A 46 4.65 9.52 11.43
C TYR A 46 3.83 8.34 11.96
N THR A 47 3.34 7.52 11.03
CA THR A 47 2.78 6.20 11.28
C THR A 47 3.69 5.16 10.63
N VAL A 48 4.21 4.23 11.44
CA VAL A 48 4.97 3.08 10.94
C VAL A 48 4.00 2.01 10.45
N LEU A 49 4.11 1.63 9.19
CA LEU A 49 3.33 0.58 8.54
C LEU A 49 4.13 -0.73 8.62
N ARG A 50 4.07 -1.40 9.77
CA ARG A 50 4.80 -2.65 10.00
C ARG A 50 4.37 -3.72 9.00
N HIS A 51 5.35 -4.46 8.48
CA HIS A 51 5.13 -5.53 7.50
C HIS A 51 4.32 -5.09 6.26
N PHE A 52 4.46 -3.82 5.86
CA PHE A 52 3.71 -3.26 4.74
C PHE A 52 4.60 -2.33 3.91
N SER A 53 4.61 -2.49 2.59
CA SER A 53 5.32 -1.63 1.64
C SER A 53 4.31 -0.78 0.86
N PRO A 54 4.21 0.53 1.11
CA PRO A 54 3.20 1.39 0.50
C PRO A 54 3.58 1.78 -0.94
N VAL A 55 2.58 1.90 -1.82
CA VAL A 55 2.75 2.23 -3.25
C VAL A 55 2.00 3.52 -3.61
N ALA A 56 0.75 3.62 -3.17
CA ALA A 56 -0.10 4.78 -3.42
C ALA A 56 -1.04 5.02 -2.24
N PHE A 57 -1.53 6.25 -2.13
CA PHE A 57 -2.47 6.64 -1.09
C PHE A 57 -3.42 7.71 -1.59
N ASN A 58 -4.56 7.88 -0.91
CA ASN A 58 -5.53 8.92 -1.20
C ASN A 58 -5.71 9.92 -0.04
N ALA A 59 -6.53 10.95 -0.27
CA ALA A 59 -6.79 12.02 0.71
C ALA A 59 -7.51 11.55 1.98
N HIS A 60 -8.11 10.35 1.98
CA HIS A 60 -8.72 9.77 3.18
C HIS A 60 -7.72 8.97 4.03
N GLY A 61 -6.44 8.94 3.65
CA GLY A 61 -5.42 8.16 4.36
C GLY A 61 -5.52 6.66 4.13
N GLN A 62 -6.23 6.23 3.09
CA GLN A 62 -6.17 4.85 2.61
C GLN A 62 -4.89 4.68 1.79
N ILE A 63 -4.16 3.59 2.04
CA ILE A 63 -2.86 3.32 1.42
C ILE A 63 -2.91 1.93 0.80
N VAL A 64 -2.63 1.83 -0.49
CA VAL A 64 -2.43 0.53 -1.16
C VAL A 64 -0.95 0.21 -1.28
N GLY A 65 -0.64 -1.08 -1.22
CA GLY A 65 0.71 -1.57 -1.27
C GLY A 65 0.77 -3.07 -1.14
N TYR A 66 1.80 -3.56 -0.46
CA TYR A 66 2.06 -4.98 -0.32
C TYR A 66 2.25 -5.37 1.14
N LEU A 67 1.60 -6.45 1.55
CA LEU A 67 1.97 -7.17 2.77
C LEU A 67 3.36 -7.77 2.61
N LEU A 68 4.14 -7.70 3.67
CA LEU A 68 5.48 -8.26 3.74
C LEU A 68 5.53 -9.40 4.76
N LYS A 69 6.36 -10.41 4.48
CA LYS A 69 6.83 -11.40 5.45
C LYS A 69 8.35 -11.27 5.50
N GLY A 70 8.88 -10.60 6.51
CA GLY A 70 10.24 -10.06 6.47
C GLY A 70 10.40 -9.08 5.31
N ASN A 71 11.34 -9.34 4.40
CA ASN A 71 11.57 -8.53 3.21
C ASN A 71 10.89 -9.08 1.92
N GLN A 72 10.08 -10.13 2.03
CA GLN A 72 9.39 -10.73 0.88
C GLN A 72 7.97 -10.16 0.72
N VAL A 73 7.60 -9.82 -0.52
CA VAL A 73 6.24 -9.45 -0.88
C VAL A 73 5.32 -10.67 -0.81
N LYS A 74 4.25 -10.58 -0.03
CA LYS A 74 3.28 -11.65 0.17
C LYS A 74 2.04 -11.49 -0.71
N ALA A 75 1.36 -10.35 -0.59
CA ALA A 75 0.09 -10.11 -1.27
C ALA A 75 -0.18 -8.61 -1.41
N PRO A 76 -0.92 -8.18 -2.44
CA PRO A 76 -1.48 -6.84 -2.49
C PRO A 76 -2.40 -6.58 -1.29
N ALA A 77 -2.30 -5.37 -0.73
CA ALA A 77 -3.01 -5.03 0.49
C ALA A 77 -3.43 -3.57 0.55
N LEU A 78 -4.44 -3.32 1.38
CA LEU A 78 -4.93 -2.00 1.77
C LEU A 78 -4.61 -1.79 3.24
N TRP A 79 -3.97 -0.68 3.57
CA TRP A 79 -3.88 -0.19 4.94
C TRP A 79 -4.86 0.98 5.13
N TYR A 80 -5.60 0.95 6.23
CA TYR A 80 -6.49 2.05 6.61
C TYR A 80 -6.67 2.08 8.13
N ARG A 81 -6.47 3.27 8.73
CA ARG A 81 -6.71 3.55 10.16
C ARG A 81 -6.08 2.52 11.13
N GLY A 82 -4.86 2.07 10.85
CA GLY A 82 -4.13 1.14 11.70
C GLY A 82 -4.35 -0.34 11.37
N THR A 83 -5.25 -0.67 10.44
CA THR A 83 -5.54 -2.05 10.03
C THR A 83 -5.04 -2.30 8.61
N THR A 84 -4.40 -3.45 8.41
CA THR A 84 -4.02 -3.94 7.08
C THR A 84 -4.97 -5.04 6.65
N TYR A 85 -5.47 -4.94 5.43
CA TYR A 85 -6.36 -5.89 4.79
C TYR A 85 -5.66 -6.52 3.59
N ASP A 86 -5.66 -7.84 3.53
CA ASP A 86 -5.24 -8.58 2.34
C ASP A 86 -6.34 -8.43 1.27
N LEU A 87 -6.01 -7.81 0.13
CA LEU A 87 -7.00 -7.53 -0.91
C LEU A 87 -7.49 -8.80 -1.59
N ASN A 88 -6.65 -9.84 -1.69
CA ASN A 88 -7.08 -11.13 -2.26
C ASN A 88 -8.05 -11.86 -1.33
N ALA A 89 -7.84 -11.76 -0.02
CA ALA A 89 -8.77 -12.33 0.96
C ALA A 89 -10.11 -11.57 1.02
N LEU A 90 -10.08 -10.24 0.88
CA LEU A 90 -11.30 -9.41 0.86
C LEU A 90 -12.17 -9.66 -0.37
N LEU A 91 -11.54 -9.80 -1.54
CA LEU A 91 -12.25 -9.97 -2.80
C LEU A 91 -12.74 -11.39 -3.02
N LYS A 92 -12.30 -12.36 -2.19
CA LYS A 92 -12.76 -13.75 -2.20
C LYS A 92 -12.74 -14.35 -3.60
N PHE A 93 -11.67 -14.09 -4.37
CA PHE A 93 -11.52 -14.59 -5.75
C PHE A 93 -11.67 -16.11 -5.84
N ASP A 94 -11.36 -16.83 -4.76
CA ASP A 94 -11.48 -18.27 -4.64
C ASP A 94 -12.92 -18.77 -4.40
N GLN A 95 -13.85 -17.89 -4.03
CA GLN A 95 -15.23 -18.26 -3.68
C GLN A 95 -16.25 -17.95 -4.79
N ASP A 96 -15.92 -17.05 -5.72
CA ASP A 96 -16.77 -16.77 -6.88
C ASP A 96 -16.29 -17.54 -8.11
N LEU A 97 -16.71 -18.80 -8.22
CA LEU A 97 -16.40 -19.67 -9.37
C LEU A 97 -16.98 -19.16 -10.70
N SER A 98 -17.90 -18.19 -10.66
CA SER A 98 -18.44 -17.55 -11.87
C SER A 98 -17.57 -16.38 -12.35
N SER A 99 -16.69 -15.89 -11.49
CA SER A 99 -15.74 -14.84 -11.83
C SER A 99 -14.51 -15.45 -12.54
N PRO A 100 -14.15 -14.97 -13.73
CA PRO A 100 -12.90 -15.34 -14.39
C PRO A 100 -11.65 -14.78 -13.69
N TRP A 101 -11.81 -13.89 -12.69
CA TRP A 101 -10.70 -13.35 -11.92
C TRP A 101 -10.24 -14.31 -10.83
N GLN A 102 -8.95 -14.61 -10.80
CA GLN A 102 -8.35 -15.58 -9.89
C GLN A 102 -7.56 -14.91 -8.75
N SER A 103 -6.94 -13.77 -9.01
CA SER A 103 -6.20 -13.02 -7.99
C SER A 103 -5.83 -11.61 -8.47
N LEU A 104 -5.57 -10.72 -7.52
CA LEU A 104 -4.78 -9.51 -7.71
C LEU A 104 -3.31 -9.82 -7.48
N ILE A 105 -2.45 -9.39 -8.40
CA ILE A 105 -0.99 -9.62 -8.32
C ILE A 105 -0.20 -8.32 -8.17
N LYS A 106 -0.79 -7.18 -8.54
CA LYS A 106 -0.15 -5.86 -8.46
C LYS A 106 -1.16 -4.78 -8.16
N VAL A 107 -0.80 -3.83 -7.30
CA VAL A 107 -1.50 -2.55 -7.13
C VAL A 107 -0.61 -1.41 -7.57
N THR A 108 -1.19 -0.41 -8.22
CA THR A 108 -0.45 0.75 -8.75
C THR A 108 -1.04 2.08 -8.32
N GLY A 109 -2.31 2.13 -7.92
CA GLY A 109 -2.96 3.38 -7.55
C GLY A 109 -4.23 3.17 -6.75
N ILE A 110 -4.62 4.22 -6.02
CA ILE A 110 -5.91 4.37 -5.36
C ILE A 110 -6.37 5.81 -5.53
N ASN A 111 -7.65 6.03 -5.84
CA ASN A 111 -8.23 7.37 -5.92
C ASN A 111 -9.00 7.74 -4.65
N THR A 112 -9.52 8.96 -4.56
CA THR A 112 -10.29 9.45 -3.39
C THR A 112 -11.62 8.74 -3.18
N GLN A 113 -12.16 8.06 -4.19
CA GLN A 113 -13.36 7.22 -4.03
C GLN A 113 -13.03 5.84 -3.45
N GLY A 114 -11.75 5.55 -3.16
CA GLY A 114 -11.32 4.24 -2.67
C GLY A 114 -11.16 3.19 -3.77
N GLN A 115 -11.32 3.57 -5.04
CA GLN A 115 -11.12 2.66 -6.16
C GLN A 115 -9.64 2.40 -6.37
N ILE A 116 -9.28 1.13 -6.59
CA ILE A 116 -7.90 0.68 -6.69
C ILE A 116 -7.65 0.20 -8.12
N VAL A 117 -6.54 0.63 -8.71
CA VAL A 117 -6.08 0.14 -10.02
C VAL A 117 -4.85 -0.75 -9.86
N GLY A 118 -4.75 -1.75 -10.73
CA GLY A 118 -3.72 -2.77 -10.62
C GLY A 118 -3.71 -3.78 -11.76
N GLN A 119 -3.07 -4.91 -11.51
CA GLN A 119 -3.05 -6.07 -12.39
C GLN A 119 -3.51 -7.30 -11.62
N GLY A 120 -4.35 -8.12 -12.25
CA GLY A 120 -4.80 -9.40 -11.73
C GLY A 120 -4.73 -10.50 -12.77
N ILE A 121 -4.96 -11.74 -12.33
CA ILE A 121 -5.08 -12.89 -13.21
C ILE A 121 -6.55 -13.07 -13.58
N PHE A 122 -6.84 -13.06 -14.88
CA PHE A 122 -8.14 -13.30 -15.48
C PHE A 122 -7.97 -14.43 -16.50
N GLY A 123 -8.65 -15.57 -16.30
CA GLY A 123 -8.56 -16.70 -17.23
C GLY A 123 -7.13 -17.14 -17.56
N HIS A 124 -6.25 -17.21 -16.55
CA HIS A 124 -4.80 -17.51 -16.66
C HIS A 124 -3.93 -16.45 -17.36
N GLN A 125 -4.47 -15.28 -17.67
CA GLN A 125 -3.72 -14.17 -18.27
C GLN A 125 -3.65 -12.98 -17.32
N VAL A 126 -2.63 -12.15 -17.46
CA VAL A 126 -2.49 -10.92 -16.68
C VAL A 126 -3.30 -9.80 -17.35
N HIS A 127 -4.25 -9.23 -16.64
CA HIS A 127 -5.08 -8.11 -17.10
C HIS A 127 -4.99 -6.92 -16.15
N ALA A 128 -5.13 -5.72 -16.71
CA ALA A 128 -5.37 -4.53 -15.90
C ALA A 128 -6.76 -4.63 -15.25
N CYS A 129 -6.89 -4.18 -14.01
CA CYS A 129 -8.14 -4.23 -13.26
C CYS A 129 -8.44 -2.93 -12.52
N LEU A 130 -9.74 -2.64 -12.38
CA LEU A 130 -10.29 -1.66 -11.46
C LEU A 130 -11.05 -2.41 -10.37
N LEU A 131 -10.66 -2.19 -9.11
CA LEU A 131 -11.33 -2.75 -7.95
C LEU A 131 -12.14 -1.66 -7.26
N ASN A 132 -13.31 -2.06 -6.80
CA ASN A 132 -14.21 -1.20 -6.03
C ASN A 132 -14.51 -1.90 -4.70
N PRO A 133 -13.59 -1.83 -3.71
CA PRO A 133 -13.79 -2.48 -2.42
C PRO A 133 -15.03 -1.90 -1.75
N LYS A 134 -16.00 -2.76 -1.40
CA LYS A 134 -17.20 -2.37 -0.64
C LYS A 134 -16.90 -2.32 0.86
#